data_AF-A0A2T7TU86-F1
#
_entry.id   AF-A0A2T7TU86-F1
#
_cell.length_a   1.000
_cell.length_b   1.000
_cell.length_c   1.000
_cell.angle_alpha   90.00
_cell.angle_beta   90.00
_cell.angle_gamma   90.00
#
_symmetry.space_group_name_H-M   'P 1'
#
loop_
_entity.id
_entity.type
_entity.pdbx_description
1 polymer ?
#
loop_
_entity_poly.entity_id
_entity_poly.type
_entity_poly.pdbx_seq_one_letter_code
_entity_poly.pdbx_strand_id
1 'polypeptide(L)'
;MHQQFDAVQKLGEDSFDATVKAFEAASAGTKAIIAETADYAKKSYEQSAATFEKLVGVKSLDKAIEVQTDYVKSAYEGFIAQSTKTRDLYAKLAQDSFAPFGALYSAAGAAFSPAKTPTRAK
;
A
#
# COMPACT_ATOMS: atom_id res chain seq x y z
N MET A 1 -21.12 29.56 22.67
CA MET A 1 -21.94 28.34 22.58
C MET A 1 -22.22 27.95 21.13
N HIS A 2 -22.87 28.78 20.29
CA HIS A 2 -23.12 28.44 18.87
C HIS A 2 -21.86 28.13 18.04
N GLN A 3 -20.81 28.98 18.09
CA GLN A 3 -19.58 28.73 17.32
C GLN A 3 -18.83 27.43 17.69
N GLN A 4 -18.88 27.00 18.95
CA GLN A 4 -18.29 25.73 19.37
C GLN A 4 -19.13 24.54 18.90
N PHE A 5 -20.46 24.69 18.88
CA PHE A 5 -21.37 23.68 18.35
C PHE A 5 -21.15 23.50 16.83
N ASP A 6 -21.06 24.60 16.07
CA ASP A 6 -20.77 24.57 14.64
C ASP A 6 -19.40 23.94 14.34
N ALA A 7 -18.39 24.25 15.16
CA ALA A 7 -17.05 23.66 15.04
C ALA A 7 -17.05 22.15 15.32
N VAL A 8 -17.80 21.69 16.33
CA VAL A 8 -17.95 20.27 16.65
C VAL A 8 -18.73 19.53 15.55
N GLN A 9 -19.80 20.14 15.02
CA GLN A 9 -20.58 19.57 13.92
C GLN A 9 -19.70 19.42 12.67
N LYS A 10 -18.96 20.46 12.29
CA LYS A 10 -18.04 20.44 11.16
C LYS A 10 -16.92 19.41 11.35
N LEU A 11 -16.35 19.30 12.55
CA LEU A 11 -15.36 18.28 12.86
C LEU A 11 -15.93 16.86 12.68
N GLY A 12 -17.20 16.65 13.03
CA GLY A 12 -17.91 15.39 12.81
C GLY A 12 -18.08 15.05 11.32
N GLU A 13 -18.48 16.03 10.51
CA GLU A 13 -18.60 15.89 9.05
C GLU A 13 -17.23 15.60 8.40
N ASP A 14 -16.20 16.38 8.72
CA ASP A 14 -14.84 16.20 8.21
C ASP A 14 -14.28 14.82 8.63
N SER A 15 -14.62 14.35 9.84
CA SER A 15 -14.21 13.03 10.34
C SER A 15 -14.86 11.88 9.56
N PHE A 16 -16.13 12.03 9.21
CA PHE A 16 -16.85 11.05 8.40
C PHE A 16 -16.27 10.99 6.98
N ASP A 17 -16.07 12.15 6.34
CA ASP A 17 -15.46 12.23 5.00
C ASP A 17 -14.06 11.63 4.97
N ALA A 18 -13.22 11.94 5.97
CA ALA A 18 -11.88 11.35 6.08
C ALA A 18 -11.93 9.82 6.23
N THR A 19 -12.89 9.30 7.00
CA THR A 19 -13.07 7.85 7.18
C THR A 19 -13.48 7.17 5.87
N VAL A 20 -14.40 7.76 5.12
CA VAL A 20 -14.82 7.26 3.81
C VAL A 20 -13.62 7.23 2.84
N LYS A 21 -12.86 8.32 2.76
CA LYS A 21 -11.66 8.41 1.91
C LYS A 21 -10.59 7.40 2.31
N ALA A 22 -10.36 7.20 3.60
CA ALA A 22 -9.43 6.20 4.11
C ALA A 22 -9.88 4.78 3.72
N PHE A 23 -11.18 4.48 3.80
CA PHE A 23 -11.73 3.20 3.39
C PHE A 23 -11.58 2.96 1.88
N GLU A 24 -11.86 3.97 1.05
CA GLU A 24 -11.66 3.89 -0.39
C GLU A 24 -10.19 3.62 -0.75
N ALA A 25 -9.27 4.37 -0.13
CA ALA A 25 -7.83 4.15 -0.29
C ALA A 25 -7.42 2.73 0.13
N ALA A 26 -7.94 2.25 1.27
CA ALA A 26 -7.66 0.92 1.77
C ALA A 26 -8.16 -0.19 0.82
N SER A 27 -9.36 -0.02 0.28
CA SER A 27 -9.95 -0.93 -0.69
C SER A 27 -9.13 -0.97 -1.99
N ALA A 28 -8.73 0.20 -2.50
CA ALA A 28 -7.93 0.32 -3.71
C ALA A 28 -6.53 -0.31 -3.54
N GLY A 29 -5.84 -0.02 -2.44
CA GLY A 29 -4.53 -0.60 -2.13
C GLY A 29 -4.59 -2.12 -1.99
N THR A 30 -5.64 -2.66 -1.36
CA THR A 30 -5.87 -4.10 -1.25
C THR A 30 -6.06 -4.75 -2.62
N LYS A 31 -6.87 -4.15 -3.50
CA LYS A 31 -7.04 -4.63 -4.89
C LYS A 31 -5.73 -4.63 -5.66
N ALA A 32 -4.88 -3.62 -5.47
CA ALA A 32 -3.57 -3.57 -6.10
C ALA A 32 -2.64 -4.70 -5.62
N ILE A 33 -2.65 -5.03 -4.32
CA ILE A 33 -1.89 -6.16 -3.77
C ILE A 33 -2.38 -7.50 -4.34
N ILE A 34 -3.70 -7.69 -4.44
CA ILE A 34 -4.30 -8.89 -5.05
C ILE A 34 -3.85 -9.03 -6.50
N ALA A 35 -3.97 -7.95 -7.29
CA ALA A 35 -3.56 -7.95 -8.69
C ALA A 35 -2.09 -8.30 -8.86
N GLU A 36 -1.20 -7.68 -8.06
CA GLU A 36 0.23 -7.96 -8.12
C GLU A 36 0.56 -9.41 -7.77
N THR A 37 -0.11 -9.95 -6.75
CA THR A 37 0.08 -11.35 -6.34
C THR A 37 -0.36 -12.31 -7.45
N ALA A 38 -1.49 -12.04 -8.11
CA ALA A 38 -1.97 -12.84 -9.22
C ALA A 38 -1.02 -12.79 -10.43
N ASP A 39 -0.52 -11.60 -10.76
CA ASP A 39 0.45 -11.40 -11.84
C ASP A 39 1.75 -12.16 -11.59
N TYR A 40 2.27 -12.14 -10.35
CA TYR A 40 3.45 -12.89 -9.98
C TYR A 40 3.25 -14.40 -10.05
N ALA A 41 2.09 -14.90 -9.60
CA ALA A 41 1.74 -16.31 -9.69
C ALA A 41 1.69 -16.77 -11.14
N LYS A 42 1.07 -15.98 -12.02
CA LYS A 42 1.02 -16.24 -13.47
C LYS A 42 2.43 -16.30 -14.07
N LYS A 43 3.27 -15.30 -13.80
CA LYS A 43 4.66 -15.28 -14.30
C LYS A 43 5.48 -16.46 -13.81
N SER A 44 5.33 -16.82 -12.53
CA SER A 44 6.03 -17.98 -11.93
C SER A 44 5.62 -19.28 -12.65
N TYR A 45 4.32 -19.44 -12.94
CA TYR A 45 3.83 -20.60 -13.68
C TYR A 45 4.38 -20.65 -15.11
N GLU A 46 4.30 -19.54 -15.86
CA GLU A 46 4.85 -19.43 -17.21
C GLU A 46 6.35 -19.76 -17.24
N GLN A 47 7.11 -19.26 -16.26
CA GLN A 47 8.54 -19.54 -16.13
C GLN A 47 8.80 -21.03 -15.85
N SER A 48 8.05 -21.67 -14.94
CA SER A 48 8.20 -23.10 -14.66
C SER A 48 7.85 -23.97 -15.88
N ALA A 49 6.78 -23.63 -16.61
CA ALA A 49 6.39 -24.32 -17.83
C ALA A 49 7.49 -24.23 -18.90
N ALA A 50 8.02 -23.02 -19.14
CA ALA A 50 9.12 -22.82 -20.08
C ALA A 50 10.41 -23.58 -19.68
N THR A 51 10.72 -23.65 -18.38
CA THR A 51 11.85 -24.44 -17.88
C THR A 51 11.61 -25.93 -18.13
N PHE A 52 10.40 -26.44 -17.86
CA PHE A 52 10.06 -27.83 -18.10
C PHE A 52 10.20 -28.20 -19.58
N GLU A 53 9.67 -27.38 -20.49
CA GLU A 53 9.81 -27.59 -21.93
C GLU A 53 11.29 -27.66 -22.35
N LYS A 54 12.13 -26.76 -21.83
CA LYS A 54 13.57 -26.79 -22.08
C LYS A 54 14.23 -28.05 -21.52
N LEU A 55 13.91 -28.45 -20.29
CA LEU A 55 14.46 -29.64 -19.64
C LEU A 55 14.13 -30.93 -20.40
N VAL A 56 12.91 -31.05 -20.93
CA VAL A 56 12.51 -32.21 -21.74
C VAL A 56 13.24 -32.22 -23.08
N GLY A 57 13.62 -31.07 -23.62
CA GLY A 57 14.31 -30.94 -24.91
C GLY A 57 15.82 -31.20 -24.87
N VAL A 58 16.48 -31.16 -23.71
CA VAL A 58 17.94 -31.35 -23.61
C VAL A 58 18.35 -32.81 -23.55
N LYS A 59 19.50 -33.15 -24.14
CA LYS A 59 20.01 -34.53 -24.27
C LYS A 59 21.22 -34.86 -23.40
N SER A 60 21.69 -33.91 -22.59
CA SER A 60 22.84 -34.10 -21.71
C SER A 60 22.61 -33.43 -20.36
N LEU A 61 23.29 -33.97 -19.34
CA LEU A 61 23.22 -33.45 -17.98
C LEU A 61 23.75 -32.01 -17.88
N ASP A 62 24.84 -31.69 -18.58
CA ASP A 62 25.41 -30.33 -18.57
C ASP A 62 24.39 -29.29 -19.04
N LYS A 63 23.61 -29.60 -20.08
CA LYS A 63 22.55 -28.71 -20.58
C LYS A 63 21.35 -28.63 -19.63
N ALA A 64 21.01 -29.72 -18.94
CA ALA A 64 19.99 -29.70 -17.92
C ALA A 64 20.40 -28.80 -16.72
N ILE A 65 21.68 -28.85 -16.32
CA ILE A 65 22.23 -27.98 -15.28
C ILE A 65 22.14 -26.52 -15.71
N GLU A 66 22.56 -26.18 -16.94
CA GLU A 66 22.43 -24.81 -17.48
C GLU A 66 20.99 -24.30 -17.37
N VAL A 67 20.01 -25.08 -17.85
CA VAL A 67 18.57 -24.72 -17.80
C VAL A 67 18.09 -24.51 -16.36
N GLN A 68 18.48 -25.39 -15.43
CA GLN A 68 18.10 -25.28 -14.02
C GLN A 68 18.76 -24.09 -13.33
N THR A 69 20.02 -23.78 -13.64
CA THR A 69 20.74 -22.61 -13.14
C THR A 69 20.08 -21.32 -13.60
N ASP A 70 19.72 -21.23 -14.88
CA ASP A 70 18.99 -20.08 -15.43
C ASP A 70 17.64 -19.91 -14.73
N TYR A 71 16.89 -21.00 -14.53
CA TYR A 71 15.62 -20.94 -13.79
C TYR A 71 15.79 -20.40 -12.38
N VAL A 72 16.78 -20.89 -11.62
CA VAL A 72 17.05 -20.43 -10.25
C VAL A 72 17.40 -18.94 -10.24
N LYS A 73 18.25 -18.50 -11.17
CA LYS A 73 18.62 -17.08 -11.28
C LYS A 73 17.39 -16.21 -11.57
N SER A 74 16.61 -16.56 -12.59
CA SER A 74 15.41 -15.80 -12.95
C SER A 74 14.35 -15.83 -11.85
N ALA A 75 14.17 -16.95 -11.15
CA ALA A 75 13.24 -17.06 -10.03
C ALA A 75 13.67 -16.15 -8.86
N TYR A 76 14.98 -16.07 -8.58
CA TYR A 76 15.53 -15.18 -7.57
C TYR A 76 15.31 -13.70 -7.92
N GLU A 77 15.63 -13.30 -9.15
CA GLU A 77 15.40 -11.93 -9.64
C GLU A 77 13.91 -11.57 -9.58
N GLY A 78 13.03 -12.48 -10.01
CA GLY A 78 11.58 -12.31 -9.93
C GLY A 78 11.07 -12.17 -8.49
N PHE A 79 11.58 -12.97 -7.56
CA PHE A 79 11.21 -12.88 -6.14
C PHE A 79 11.60 -11.54 -5.52
N ILE A 80 12.81 -11.05 -5.79
CA ILE A 80 13.27 -9.76 -5.28
C ILE A 80 12.42 -8.62 -5.85
N ALA A 81 12.09 -8.67 -7.14
CA ALA A 81 11.20 -7.70 -7.77
C ALA A 81 9.81 -7.71 -7.12
N GLN A 82 9.21 -8.90 -6.93
CA GLN A 82 7.91 -9.04 -6.28
C GLN A 82 7.91 -8.55 -4.82
N SER A 83 8.96 -8.89 -4.07
CA SER A 83 9.10 -8.49 -2.67
C SER A 83 9.20 -6.97 -2.54
N THR A 84 10.00 -6.35 -3.41
CA THR A 84 10.15 -4.88 -3.47
C THR A 84 8.81 -4.22 -3.79
N LYS A 85 8.11 -4.70 -4.81
CA LYS A 85 6.84 -4.13 -5.24
C LYS A 85 5.74 -4.33 -4.20
N THR A 86 5.69 -5.49 -3.56
CA THR A 86 4.75 -5.77 -2.47
C THR A 86 4.98 -4.81 -1.31
N ARG A 87 6.23 -4.63 -0.87
CA ARG A 87 6.58 -3.66 0.18
C ARG A 87 6.09 -2.26 -0.17
N ASP A 88 6.34 -1.81 -1.41
CA ASP A 88 5.96 -0.46 -1.84
C ASP A 88 4.42 -0.30 -1.89
N LEU A 89 3.68 -1.33 -2.31
CA LEU A 89 2.21 -1.35 -2.27
C LEU A 89 1.67 -1.27 -0.84
N TYR A 90 2.25 -2.01 0.11
CA TYR A 90 1.85 -1.92 1.52
C TYR A 90 2.18 -0.56 2.15
N ALA A 91 3.35 0.01 1.83
CA ALA A 91 3.72 1.35 2.29
C ALA A 91 2.75 2.40 1.75
N LYS A 92 2.41 2.31 0.45
CA LYS A 92 1.42 3.19 -0.17
C LYS A 92 0.03 3.03 0.44
N LEU A 93 -0.42 1.80 0.66
CA LEU A 93 -1.69 1.51 1.33
C LEU A 93 -1.75 2.19 2.71
N ALA A 94 -0.71 2.05 3.52
CA ALA A 94 -0.65 2.71 4.82
C ALA A 94 -0.68 4.23 4.70
N GLN A 95 0.16 4.81 3.83
CA GLN A 95 0.22 6.26 3.61
C GLN A 95 -1.14 6.82 3.18
N ASP A 96 -1.76 6.23 2.16
CA ASP A 96 -3.02 6.71 1.59
C ASP A 96 -4.19 6.52 2.57
N SER A 97 -4.17 5.47 3.40
CA SER A 97 -5.21 5.22 4.41
C SER A 97 -5.13 6.18 5.59
N PHE A 98 -3.93 6.63 5.97
CA PHE A 98 -3.76 7.53 7.12
C PHE A 98 -3.73 9.02 6.76
N ALA A 99 -3.43 9.37 5.51
CA ALA A 99 -3.39 10.76 5.05
C ALA A 99 -4.65 11.58 5.38
N PRO A 100 -5.90 11.07 5.24
CA PRO A 100 -7.11 11.84 5.53
C PRO A 100 -7.22 12.30 6.99
N PHE A 101 -6.59 11.58 7.93
CA PHE A 101 -6.64 11.91 9.35
C PHE A 101 -5.59 12.95 9.79
N GLY A 102 -4.54 13.17 8.99
CA GLY A 102 -3.54 14.19 9.27
C GLY A 102 -4.14 15.60 9.33
N ALA A 103 -5.12 15.89 8.47
CA ALA A 103 -5.83 17.18 8.46
C ALA A 103 -6.77 17.34 9.66
N LEU A 104 -7.36 16.25 10.15
CA LEU A 104 -8.26 16.26 11.31
C LEU A 104 -7.52 16.56 12.62
N TYR A 105 -6.30 16.05 12.77
CA TYR A 105 -5.48 16.35 13.95
C TYR A 105 -5.21 17.85 14.09
N SER A 106 -4.90 18.53 12.99
CA SER A 106 -4.71 19.99 12.98
C SER A 106 -6.03 20.75 13.22
N ALA A 107 -7.14 20.29 12.65
CA ALA A 107 -8.46 20.91 12.83
C ALA A 107 -8.98 20.79 14.28
N ALA A 108 -8.82 19.62 14.91
CA ALA A 108 -9.18 19.39 16.30
C ALA A 108 -8.35 20.27 17.25
N GLY A 109 -7.04 20.41 17.02
CA GLY A 109 -6.19 21.31 17.80
C GLY A 109 -6.63 22.78 17.74
N ALA A 110 -7.12 23.24 16.58
CA ALA A 110 -7.66 24.59 16.43
C ALA A 110 -9.03 24.77 17.10
N ALA A 111 -9.90 23.76 17.03
CA ALA A 111 -11.25 23.80 17.62
C ALA A 111 -11.24 23.81 19.16
N PHE A 112 -10.20 23.26 19.79
CA PHE A 112 -10.06 23.16 21.25
C PHE A 112 -8.96 24.03 21.85
N SER A 113 -8.32 24.91 21.06
CA SER A 113 -7.30 25.82 21.60
C SER A 113 -7.97 26.85 22.53
N PRO A 114 -7.50 27.02 23.78
CA PRO A 114 -8.02 28.08 24.64
C PRO A 114 -7.67 29.43 24.02
N ALA A 115 -8.67 30.25 23.74
CA ALA A 115 -8.47 31.63 23.30
C ALA A 115 -7.54 32.33 24.31
N LYS A 116 -6.44 32.93 23.84
CA LYS A 116 -5.53 33.71 24.70
C LYS A 116 -6.37 34.71 25.51
N THR A 117 -6.35 34.56 26.83
CA THR A 117 -7.05 35.44 27.77
C THR A 117 -6.55 36.87 27.52
N PRO A 118 -7.42 37.86 27.26
CA PRO A 118 -6.97 39.23 27.09
C PRO A 118 -6.38 39.69 28.43
N THR A 119 -5.08 39.95 28.45
CA THR A 119 -4.40 40.56 29.61
C THR A 119 -5.09 41.88 29.90
N ARG A 120 -5.90 41.92 30.96
CA ARG A 120 -6.52 43.16 31.45
C ARG A 120 -5.39 44.05 31.96
N ALA A 121 -4.99 45.02 31.16
CA ALA A 121 -4.11 46.10 31.59
C ALA A 121 -4.78 46.83 32.77
N LYS A 122 -4.03 46.97 33.86
CA LYS A 122 -4.33 47.91 34.96
C LYS A 122 -3.45 49.13 34.78
#